data_AF-A0AAE9L7L1-F1
#
_entry.id   AF-A0AAE9L7L1-F1
#
_cell.length_a   1.000
_cell.length_b   1.000
_cell.length_c   1.000
_cell.angle_alpha   90.00
_cell.angle_beta   90.00
_cell.angle_gamma   90.00
#
_symmetry.space_group_name_H-M   'P 1'
#
loop_
_entity.id
_entity.type
_entity.pdbx_description
1 polymer ?
#
loop_
_entity_poly.entity_id
_entity_poly.type
_entity_poly.pdbx_seq_one_letter_code
_entity_poly.pdbx_strand_id
1 'polypeptide(L)'
;MPTKKGTKFNEYTFETKVEAIRLHIEEGWTYRRLMEKFGIADRHRLKEWMRKYKQLGEFGLMDPRGRRKEYIDQDRYVQKLRRENDMLKKCLEIWIQEMKHTNI
;
A
#
# COMPACT_ATOMS: atom_id res chain seq x y z
N MET A 1 -14.81 16.59 25.10
CA MET A 1 -15.29 17.81 24.42
C MET A 1 -15.61 17.47 22.96
N PRO A 2 -16.83 17.69 22.47
CA PRO A 2 -17.17 17.42 21.07
C PRO A 2 -16.54 18.48 20.15
N THR A 3 -16.05 18.05 18.98
CA THR A 3 -15.40 18.91 17.99
C THR A 3 -16.39 19.88 17.33
N LYS A 4 -16.01 21.14 17.14
CA LYS A 4 -16.86 22.17 16.52
C LYS A 4 -17.21 21.81 15.06
N LYS A 5 -18.51 21.82 14.75
CA LYS A 5 -19.08 21.57 13.41
C LYS A 5 -18.51 22.59 12.41
N GLY A 6 -17.94 22.13 11.30
CA GLY A 6 -17.36 23.00 10.25
C GLY A 6 -15.84 23.06 10.16
N THR A 7 -15.12 22.20 10.89
CA THR A 7 -13.65 22.12 10.77
C THR A 7 -13.27 21.53 9.41
N LYS A 8 -12.78 22.36 8.48
CA LYS A 8 -12.23 21.91 7.20
C LYS A 8 -10.88 21.25 7.46
N PHE A 9 -10.78 19.94 7.20
CA PHE A 9 -9.50 19.26 7.23
C PHE A 9 -8.76 19.57 5.93
N ASN A 10 -7.55 20.13 6.01
CA ASN A 10 -6.68 20.21 4.84
C ASN A 10 -6.36 18.78 4.38
N GLU A 11 -6.87 18.42 3.21
CA GLU A 11 -6.56 17.19 2.51
C GLU A 11 -5.34 17.42 1.63
N TYR A 12 -4.32 16.59 1.83
CA TYR A 12 -3.12 16.60 1.01
C TYR A 12 -3.19 15.40 0.07
N THR A 13 -2.99 15.64 -1.22
CA THR A 13 -3.01 14.58 -2.23
C THR A 13 -1.89 13.56 -1.98
N PHE A 14 -2.08 12.34 -2.48
CA PHE A 14 -1.07 11.29 -2.36
C PHE A 14 0.27 11.72 -2.97
N GLU A 15 0.23 12.32 -4.16
CA GLU A 15 1.40 12.87 -4.87
C GLU A 15 2.16 13.89 -4.01
N THR A 16 1.45 14.81 -3.36
CA THR A 16 2.05 15.80 -2.46
C THR A 16 2.82 15.12 -1.31
N LYS A 17 2.27 14.04 -0.74
CA LYS A 17 2.92 13.31 0.35
C LYS A 17 4.17 12.59 -0.12
N VAL A 18 4.11 11.94 -1.29
CA VAL A 18 5.23 11.21 -1.89
C VAL A 18 6.37 12.17 -2.20
N GLU A 19 6.08 13.28 -2.89
CA GLU A 19 7.08 14.27 -3.25
C GLU A 19 7.70 14.94 -2.01
N ALA A 20 6.91 15.24 -0.98
CA ALA A 20 7.44 15.79 0.27
C ALA A 20 8.43 14.84 0.96
N ILE A 21 8.18 13.53 0.91
CA ILE A 21 9.08 12.51 1.48
C ILE A 21 10.33 12.35 0.61
N ARG A 22 10.17 12.29 -0.71
CA ARG A 22 11.28 12.21 -1.66
C ARG A 22 12.27 13.35 -1.45
N LEU A 23 11.79 14.60 -1.42
CA LEU A 23 12.62 15.79 -1.19
C LEU A 23 13.33 15.76 0.18
N HIS A 24 12.70 15.17 1.20
CA HIS A 24 13.34 15.02 2.49
C HIS A 24 14.48 13.99 2.47
N ILE A 25 14.27 12.85 1.81
CA ILE A 25 15.19 11.71 1.82
C ILE A 25 16.32 11.90 0.81
N GLU A 26 15.99 12.29 -0.42
CA GLU A 26 16.96 12.41 -1.53
C GLU A 26 17.70 13.74 -1.49
N GLU A 27 16.99 14.84 -1.24
CA GLU A 27 17.56 16.20 -1.30
C GLU A 27 17.85 16.80 0.09
N GLY A 28 17.56 16.08 1.17
CA GLY A 28 17.84 16.53 2.53
C GLY A 28 17.03 17.75 2.99
N TRP A 29 15.88 18.03 2.37
CA TRP A 29 15.08 19.22 2.71
C TRP A 29 14.58 19.18 4.14
N THR A 30 14.68 20.30 4.87
CA THR A 30 14.15 20.37 6.24
C THR A 30 12.62 20.36 6.25
N TYR A 31 12.02 19.86 7.33
CA TYR A 31 10.56 19.90 7.49
C TYR A 31 9.98 21.32 7.37
N ARG A 32 10.74 22.35 7.77
CA ARG A 32 10.30 23.75 7.63
C ARG A 32 10.13 24.11 6.15
N ARG A 33 11.14 23.80 5.33
CA ARG A 33 11.11 24.06 3.89
C ARG A 33 9.98 23.31 3.18
N LEU A 34 9.70 22.07 3.60
CA LEU A 34 8.58 21.28 3.09
C LEU A 34 7.21 21.87 3.48
N MET A 35 7.08 22.36 4.72
CA MET A 35 5.85 23.02 5.16
C MET A 35 5.56 24.28 4.35
N GLU A 36 6.59 25.09 4.08
CA GLU A 36 6.49 26.29 3.26
C GLU A 36 6.12 25.93 1.80
N LYS A 37 6.78 24.93 1.20
CA LYS A 37 6.52 24.50 -0.20
C LYS A 37 5.12 23.92 -0.42
N PHE A 38 4.63 23.10 0.51
CA PHE A 38 3.37 22.34 0.35
C PHE A 38 2.18 22.90 1.15
N GLY A 39 2.34 24.05 1.81
CA GLY A 39 1.29 24.61 2.66
C GLY A 39 0.89 23.68 3.81
N ILE A 40 1.86 22.95 4.38
CA ILE A 40 1.60 22.00 5.46
C ILE A 40 1.57 22.77 6.78
N ALA A 41 0.39 22.85 7.39
CA ALA A 41 0.19 23.65 8.59
C ALA A 41 0.93 23.09 9.82
N ASP A 42 1.16 21.78 9.89
CA ASP A 42 1.71 21.12 11.07
C ASP A 42 2.84 20.15 10.72
N ARG A 43 4.01 20.37 11.34
CA ARG A 43 5.19 19.50 11.24
C ARG A 43 4.89 18.06 11.67
N HIS A 44 3.95 17.85 12.59
CA HIS A 44 3.58 16.50 13.03
C HIS A 44 3.04 15.65 11.86
N ARG A 45 2.36 16.26 10.89
CA ARG A 45 1.89 15.54 9.69
C ARG A 45 3.04 14.95 8.88
N LEU A 46 4.11 15.72 8.69
CA LEU A 46 5.31 15.25 8.00
C LEU A 46 6.00 14.11 8.76
N LYS A 47 6.08 14.22 10.09
CA LYS A 47 6.61 13.12 10.94
C LYS A 47 5.79 11.84 10.80
N GLU A 48 4.46 11.97 10.79
CA GLU A 48 3.56 10.83 10.64
C GLU A 48 3.70 10.17 9.27
N TRP A 49 3.77 10.97 8.20
CA TRP A 49 4.00 10.48 6.84
C TRP A 49 5.35 9.75 6.74
N MET A 50 6.42 10.34 7.27
CA MET A 50 7.73 9.70 7.33
C MET A 50 7.70 8.37 8.08
N ARG A 51 7.00 8.29 9.21
CA ARG A 51 6.84 7.03 9.97
C ARG A 51 6.13 5.98 9.14
N LYS A 52 5.01 6.34 8.50
CA LYS A 52 4.22 5.44 7.65
C LYS A 52 5.01 4.95 6.43
N TYR A 53 5.77 5.85 5.81
CA TYR A 53 6.65 5.53 4.70
C TYR A 53 7.77 4.56 5.09
N LYS A 54 8.40 4.77 6.26
CA LYS A 54 9.41 3.82 6.77
C LYS A 54 8.86 2.42 7.03
N GLN A 55 7.57 2.29 7.35
CA GLN A 55 6.96 1.00 7.67
C GLN A 55 6.42 0.27 6.43
N LEU A 56 5.82 1.00 5.49
CA LEU A 56 5.04 0.42 4.39
C LEU A 56 5.41 1.01 3.01
N GLY A 57 6.45 1.82 2.92
CA GLY A 57 6.78 2.59 1.72
C GLY A 57 5.65 3.53 1.31
N GLU A 58 5.50 3.74 0.01
CA GLU A 58 4.43 4.59 -0.56
C GLU A 58 3.02 4.13 -0.17
N PHE A 59 2.80 2.81 -0.01
CA PHE A 59 1.51 2.28 0.44
C PHE A 59 1.09 2.84 1.80
N GLY A 60 2.03 3.21 2.67
CA GLY A 60 1.75 3.85 3.95
C GLY A 60 1.16 5.26 3.83
N LEU A 61 1.32 5.94 2.69
CA LEU A 61 0.86 7.31 2.45
C LEU A 61 -0.53 7.38 1.81
N MET A 62 -0.97 6.26 1.25
CA MET A 62 -2.29 6.14 0.65
C MET A 62 -3.40 6.37 1.69
N ASP A 63 -4.47 7.06 1.29
CA ASP A 63 -5.63 7.25 2.16
C ASP A 63 -6.38 5.92 2.33
N PRO A 64 -6.55 5.42 3.57
CA PRO A 64 -7.32 4.21 3.82
C PRO A 64 -8.85 4.45 3.76
N ARG A 65 -9.32 5.71 3.79
CA ARG A 65 -10.76 6.03 3.72
C ARG A 65 -11.35 5.52 2.41
N GLY A 66 -12.55 4.93 2.48
CA GLY A 66 -13.24 4.36 1.32
C GLY A 66 -12.79 2.96 0.92
N ARG A 67 -11.67 2.45 1.45
CA ARG A 67 -11.27 1.04 1.30
C ARG A 67 -11.84 0.23 2.45
N ARG A 68 -13.10 -0.21 2.34
CA ARG A 68 -13.50 -1.41 3.10
C ARG A 68 -12.66 -2.54 2.51
N LYS A 69 -11.73 -3.11 3.30
CA LYS A 69 -11.30 -4.47 3.03
C LYS A 69 -12.57 -5.29 3.06
N GLU A 70 -13.03 -5.75 1.90
CA GLU A 70 -14.05 -6.78 1.87
C GLU A 70 -13.48 -7.92 2.72
N TYR A 71 -14.19 -8.31 3.78
CA TYR A 71 -13.76 -9.40 4.63
C TYR A 71 -13.86 -10.67 3.79
N ILE A 72 -12.80 -10.96 3.05
CA ILE A 72 -12.59 -12.25 2.43
C ILE A 72 -12.03 -13.09 3.56
N ASP A 73 -12.89 -13.95 4.11
CA ASP A 73 -12.49 -14.99 5.05
C ASP A 73 -11.16 -15.60 4.59
N GLN A 74 -10.13 -15.49 5.44
CA GLN A 74 -8.78 -15.96 5.12
C GLN A 74 -8.81 -17.43 4.75
N ASP A 75 -9.70 -18.21 5.37
CA ASP A 75 -9.88 -19.62 5.06
C ASP A 75 -10.43 -19.80 3.64
N ARG A 76 -11.38 -18.97 3.22
CA ARG A 76 -11.92 -18.99 1.84
C ARG A 76 -10.85 -18.65 0.81
N TYR A 77 -9.99 -17.69 1.10
CA TYR A 77 -8.87 -17.34 0.21
C TYR A 77 -7.84 -18.47 0.12
N VAL A 78 -7.45 -19.04 1.26
CA VAL A 78 -6.53 -20.17 1.34
C VAL A 78 -7.11 -21.40 0.64
N GLN A 79 -8.42 -21.68 0.79
CA GLN A 79 -9.11 -22.76 0.09
C GLN A 79 -9.07 -22.58 -1.43
N LYS A 80 -9.33 -21.35 -1.93
CA LYS A 80 -9.25 -21.04 -3.36
C LYS A 80 -7.83 -21.29 -3.89
N LEU A 81 -6.81 -20.77 -3.21
CA LEU A 81 -5.41 -20.96 -3.60
C LEU A 81 -4.97 -22.42 -3.54
N ARG A 82 -5.44 -23.19 -2.56
CA ARG A 82 -5.15 -24.63 -2.46
C ARG A 82 -5.75 -25.40 -3.63
N ARG A 83 -7.00 -25.10 -4.01
CA ARG A 83 -7.66 -25.70 -5.18
C ARG A 83 -6.93 -25.35 -6.47
N GLU A 84 -6.55 -24.09 -6.64
CA GLU A 84 -5.80 -23.65 -7.82
C GLU A 84 -4.44 -24.34 -7.90
N ASN A 85 -3.69 -24.43 -6.80
CA ASN A 85 -2.43 -25.17 -6.73
C ASN A 85 -2.61 -26.66 -7.02
N ASP A 86 -3.65 -27.30 -6.51
CA ASP A 86 -3.93 -28.71 -6.76
C ASP A 86 -4.22 -28.95 -8.26
N MET A 87 -5.04 -28.11 -8.88
CA MET A 87 -5.32 -28.17 -10.31
C MET A 87 -4.06 -27.97 -11.14
N LEU A 88 -3.25 -26.96 -10.83
CA LEU A 88 -2.01 -26.69 -11.55
C LEU A 88 -1.00 -27.84 -11.42
N LYS A 89 -0.90 -28.46 -10.24
CA LYS A 89 -0.04 -29.64 -10.04
C LYS A 89 -0.50 -30.83 -10.86
N LYS A 90 -1.80 -31.11 -10.90
CA LYS A 90 -2.36 -32.20 -11.74
C LYS A 90 -2.13 -31.95 -13.22
N CYS A 91 -2.34 -30.73 -13.70
CA CYS A 91 -2.05 -30.37 -15.08
C CYS A 91 -0.58 -30.57 -15.43
N LEU A 92 0.33 -30.17 -14.52
CA LEU A 92 1.77 -30.37 -14.71
C LEU A 92 2.14 -31.85 -14.74
N GLU A 93 1.54 -32.67 -13.87
CA GLU A 93 1.81 -34.10 -13.79
C GLU A 93 1.36 -34.84 -15.07
N ILE A 94 0.18 -34.50 -15.60
CA ILE A 94 -0.30 -35.01 -16.89
C ILE A 94 0.68 -34.61 -18.00
N TRP A 95 1.07 -33.35 -18.06
CA TRP A 95 1.99 -32.85 -19.08
C TRP A 95 3.36 -33.53 -19.03
N ILE A 96 3.92 -33.71 -17.82
CA ILE A 96 5.18 -34.46 -17.62
C ILE A 96 5.04 -35.90 -18.11
N GLN A 97 3.90 -36.53 -17.85
CA GLN A 97 3.65 -37.91 -18.27
C GLN A 97 3.54 -38.03 -19.79
N GLU A 98 2.78 -37.15 -20.44
CA GLU A 98 2.70 -37.06 -21.90
C GLU A 98 4.08 -36.84 -22.53
N MET A 99 4.89 -35.92 -21.99
CA MET A 99 6.25 -35.63 -22.46
C MET A 99 7.23 -36.80 -22.30
N LYS A 100 7.00 -37.69 -21.33
CA LYS A 100 7.76 -38.96 -21.20
C LYS A 100 7.31 -40.00 -22.22
N HIS A 101 6.01 -40.05 -22.52
CA HIS A 101 5.45 -40.98 -23.49
C HIS A 101 5.75 -40.61 -24.95
N THR A 102 5.95 -39.33 -25.26
CA THR A 102 6.26 -38.85 -26.62
C THR A 102 7.75 -38.88 -26.99
N ASN A 103 8.65 -39.21 -26.05
CA ASN A 103 10.10 -39.33 -26.29
C ASN A 103 10.57 -40.78 -26.53
N ILE A 104 9.68 -41.66 -26.99
CA ILE A 104 9.97 -43.03 -27.45
C ILE A 104 9.70 -43.12 -28.96
#